data_AF-A0A2W0CDR8-F1
#
_entry.id   AF-A0A2W0CDR8-F1
#
_cell.length_a   1.000
_cell.length_b   1.000
_cell.length_c   1.000
_cell.angle_alpha   90.00
_cell.angle_beta   90.00
_cell.angle_gamma   90.00
#
_symmetry.space_group_name_H-M   'P 1'
#
loop_
_entity.id
_entity.type
_entity.pdbx_description
1 polymer ?
#
loop_
_entity_poly.entity_id
_entity_poly.type
_entity_poly.pdbx_seq_one_letter_code
_entity_poly.pdbx_strand_id
1 'polypeptide(L)' 'MIDSWVYGEPGHGYTVAYYKKENCSYVHKHSDKGTIADNGRGIATSRANGEGSWKLVITDIVNKSTATFTWDQ' A
#
# COMPACT_ATOMS: atom_id res chain seq x y z
N MET A 1 -1.74 -4.53 -12.99
CA MET A 1 -2.69 -3.94 -12.03
C MET A 1 -2.64 -4.80 -10.80
N ILE A 2 -2.34 -4.20 -9.65
CA ILE A 2 -2.22 -4.91 -8.37
C ILE A 2 -3.28 -4.34 -7.45
N ASP A 3 -4.30 -5.13 -7.17
CA ASP A 3 -5.30 -4.77 -6.17
C ASP A 3 -4.77 -5.19 -4.80
N SER A 4 -4.67 -4.24 -3.87
CA SER A 4 -4.16 -4.49 -2.52
C SER A 4 -5.29 -4.37 -1.52
N TRP A 5 -5.47 -5.42 -0.72
CA TRP A 5 -6.45 -5.44 0.36
C TRP A 5 -5.75 -5.14 1.67
N VAL A 6 -6.23 -4.13 2.39
CA VAL A 6 -5.77 -3.81 3.74
C VAL A 6 -6.77 -4.39 4.72
N TYR A 7 -6.30 -5.09 5.75
CA TYR A 7 -7.14 -5.61 6.82
C TYR A 7 -6.78 -4.93 8.12
N GLY A 8 -7.78 -4.61 8.93
CA GLY A 8 -7.59 -3.89 10.18
C GLY A 8 -8.87 -3.80 11.00
N GLU A 9 -8.83 -3.00 12.04
CA GLU A 9 -10.00 -2.72 12.86
C GLU A 9 -10.97 -1.80 12.11
N PRO A 10 -12.29 -2.08 12.13
CA PRO A 10 -13.31 -1.19 11.58
C PRO A 10 -13.15 0.27 12.02
N GLY A 11 -13.30 1.20 11.07
CA GLY A 11 -13.18 2.63 11.31
C GLY A 11 -11.73 3.14 11.37
N HIS A 12 -10.72 2.27 11.35
CA HIS A 12 -9.33 2.70 11.30
C HIS A 12 -8.97 3.22 9.91
N GLY A 13 -8.25 4.34 9.87
CA GLY A 13 -7.71 4.90 8.63
C GLY A 13 -6.39 4.22 8.25
N TYR A 14 -6.16 4.05 6.95
CA TYR A 14 -4.87 3.59 6.43
C TYR A 14 -4.40 4.47 5.26
N THR A 15 -3.10 4.50 5.05
CA THR A 15 -2.49 4.95 3.80
C THR A 15 -1.71 3.81 3.17
N VAL A 16 -1.63 3.81 1.85
CA VAL A 16 -0.86 2.86 1.06
C VAL A 16 0.00 3.63 0.09
N ALA A 17 1.30 3.37 0.04
CA ALA A 17 2.24 4.02 -0.88
C ALA A 17 3.03 2.98 -1.68
N TYR A 18 3.13 3.21 -2.98
CA TYR A 18 3.79 2.35 -3.96
C TYR A 18 5.05 3.03 -4.48
N TYR A 19 6.14 2.28 -4.52
CA TYR A 19 7.43 2.74 -5.00
C TYR A 19 7.97 1.76 -6.04
N LYS A 20 8.59 2.28 -7.10
CA LYS A 20 9.32 1.46 -8.08
C LYS A 20 10.82 1.64 -7.86
N LYS A 21 11.59 0.56 -7.95
CA LYS A 21 13.05 0.64 -7.91
C LYS A 21 13.57 1.18 -9.24
N GLU A 22 14.27 2.30 -9.17
CA GLU A 22 14.91 2.97 -10.29
C GLU A 22 16.32 3.38 -9.85
N ASN A 23 17.35 3.05 -10.64
CA ASN A 23 18.75 3.35 -10.31
C ASN A 23 19.11 3.02 -8.85
N CYS A 24 18.79 1.79 -8.43
CA CYS A 24 19.02 1.26 -7.09
C CYS A 24 18.23 1.91 -5.93
N SER A 25 17.33 2.86 -6.21
CA SER A 25 16.52 3.55 -5.20
C SER A 25 15.02 3.34 -5.42
N TYR A 26 14.24 3.27 -4.34
CA TYR A 26 12.79 3.20 -4.44
C TYR A 26 12.20 4.60 -4.60
N VAL A 27 11.63 4.88 -5.77
CA VAL A 27 11.01 6.16 -6.14
C VAL A 27 9.51 6.06 -5.93
N HIS A 28 8.93 7.01 -5.20
CA HIS A 28 7.48 7.07 -4.98
C HIS A 28 6.74 7.23 -6.31
N LYS A 29 5.73 6.39 -6.55
CA LYS A 29 4.92 6.43 -7.77
C LYS A 29 3.49 6.86 -7.49
N HIS A 30 2.89 6.34 -6.42
CA HIS A 30 1.49 6.61 -6.11
C HIS A 30 1.19 6.29 -4.64
N SER A 31 0.19 6.98 -4.09
CA SER A 31 -0.38 6.63 -2.79
C SER A 31 -1.90 6.74 -2.79
N ASP A 32 -2.52 5.90 -1.97
CA ASP A 32 -3.95 5.87 -1.72
C ASP A 32 -4.20 5.95 -0.20
N LYS A 33 -5.41 6.32 0.19
CA LYS A 33 -5.85 6.32 1.59
C LYS A 33 -7.29 5.84 1.68
N GLY A 34 -7.61 5.19 2.78
CA GLY A 34 -8.97 4.73 3.01
C GLY A 34 -9.26 4.49 4.47
N THR A 35 -10.46 3.98 4.71
CA THR A 35 -10.93 3.56 6.02
C THR A 35 -11.31 2.09 5.93
N ILE A 36 -10.94 1.33 6.95
CA ILE A 36 -11.35 -0.07 7.07
C ILE A 36 -12.86 -0.11 7.33
N ALA A 37 -13.60 -0.81 6.49
CA ALA A 37 -15.04 -0.98 6.64
C ALA A 37 -15.38 -1.93 7.80
N ASP A 38 -16.66 -1.99 8.17
CA ASP A 38 -17.18 -2.78 9.31
C ASP A 38 -16.86 -4.28 9.23
N ASN A 39 -16.59 -4.79 8.03
CA ASN A 39 -16.15 -6.17 7.80
C ASN A 39 -14.64 -6.40 8.03
N GLY A 40 -13.93 -5.40 8.56
CA GLY A 40 -12.48 -5.45 8.80
C GLY A 40 -11.62 -5.31 7.55
N ARG A 41 -12.20 -4.88 6.40
CA ARG A 41 -11.50 -4.74 5.11
C ARG A 41 -11.48 -3.29 4.64
N GLY A 42 -10.31 -2.86 4.18
CA GLY A 42 -10.09 -1.65 3.38
C GLY A 42 -9.61 -2.02 1.98
N ILE A 43 -10.05 -1.26 0.98
CA ILE A 43 -9.63 -1.44 -0.41
C ILE A 43 -8.62 -0.36 -0.76
N ALA A 44 -7.39 -0.75 -1.08
CA ALA A 44 -6.41 0.14 -1.67
C ALA A 44 -6.20 -0.29 -3.12
N THR A 45 -6.81 0.44 -4.05
CA THR A 45 -6.61 0.19 -5.48
C THR A 45 -5.46 1.05 -5.95
N SER A 46 -4.38 0.44 -6.41
CA SER A 46 -3.37 1.18 -7.14
C SER A 46 -2.92 0.48 -8.40
N ARG A 47 -2.45 1.29 -9.32
CA ARG A 47 -1.93 0.81 -10.59
C ARG A 47 -0.41 0.73 -10.54
N ALA A 48 0.11 -0.30 -9.87
CA ALA A 48 1.45 -0.80 -10.16
C ALA A 48 1.39 -1.57 -11.49
N ASN A 49 2.00 -1.00 -12.52
CA ASN A 49 2.09 -1.57 -13.86
C ASN A 49 3.55 -1.48 -14.35
N GLY A 50 4.02 -2.56 -14.96
CA GLY A 50 5.34 -2.65 -15.58
C GLY A 50 6.34 -3.47 -14.76
N GLU A 51 7.27 -4.08 -15.47
CA GLU A 51 8.31 -4.95 -14.92
C GLU A 51 9.24 -4.21 -13.94
N GLY A 52 9.83 -4.99 -13.02
CA GLY A 52 10.89 -4.57 -12.12
C GLY A 52 10.52 -4.72 -10.63
N SER A 53 11.42 -4.25 -9.76
CA SER A 53 11.22 -4.31 -8.32
C SER A 53 10.30 -3.21 -7.83
N TRP A 54 9.34 -3.58 -6.99
CA TRP A 54 8.36 -2.70 -6.38
C TRP A 54 8.39 -2.82 -4.86
N LYS A 55 7.96 -1.74 -4.20
CA LYS A 55 7.78 -1.66 -2.75
C LYS A 55 6.42 -1.06 -2.43
N LEU A 56 5.70 -1.71 -1.53
CA LEU A 56 4.42 -1.30 -0.98
C LEU A 56 4.64 -0.97 0.49
N VAL A 57 4.15 0.19 0.91
CA VAL A 57 4.19 0.64 2.30
C VAL A 57 2.75 0.90 2.73
N ILE A 58 2.28 0.18 3.73
CA ILE A 58 0.94 0.35 4.31
C ILE A 58 1.12 0.93 5.70
N THR A 59 0.47 2.05 5.99
CA THR A 59 0.52 2.70 7.30
C THR A 59 -0.88 2.75 7.90
N ASP A 60 -1.04 2.20 9.11
CA ASP A 60 -2.21 2.43 9.95
C ASP A 60 -2.07 3.83 10.57
N ILE A 61 -3.04 4.70 10.30
CA ILE A 61 -3.00 6.10 10.74
C ILE A 61 -3.25 6.22 12.25
N VAL A 62 -4.06 5.31 12.81
CA VAL A 62 -4.45 5.31 14.22
C VAL A 62 -3.29 4.81 15.06
N ASN A 63 -2.76 3.63 14.70
CA ASN A 63 -1.69 2.98 15.46
C ASN A 63 -0.28 3.46 15.05
N LYS A 64 -0.17 4.28 14.00
CA LYS A 64 1.10 4.75 13.40
C LYS A 64 2.06 3.61 13.07
N SER A 65 1.53 2.42 12.84
CA SER A 65 2.31 1.24 12.49
C SER A 65 2.45 1.17 10.97
N THR A 66 3.57 0.61 10.50
CA THR A 66 3.86 0.52 9.06
C THR A 66 4.30 -0.89 8.70
N ALA A 67 3.68 -1.45 7.67
CA ALA A 67 4.10 -2.70 7.03
C ALA A 67 4.72 -2.40 5.66
N THR A 68 5.82 -3.07 5.32
CA THR A 68 6.51 -2.89 4.04
C THR A 68 6.63 -4.24 3.34
N PHE A 69 6.27 -4.27 2.06
CA PHE A 69 6.37 -5.44 1.19
C PHE A 69 7.17 -5.08 -0.06
N THR A 70 8.06 -5.97 -0.49
CA THR A 70 8.81 -5.82 -1.73
C THR A 70 8.58 -7.04 -2.60
N TRP A 71 8.39 -6.82 -3.89
CA TRP A 71 8.24 -7.90 -4.87
C TRP A 71 8.87 -7.50 -6.19
N ASP A 72 9.24 -8.49 -6.99
CA ASP A 72 9.63 -8.32 -8.37
C ASP A 72 8.47 -8.78 -9.25
N GLN A 73 8.10 -7.94 -10.23
CA GLN A 73 7.07 -8.25 -11.22
C GLN A 73 7.70 -8.43 -12.60
#